data_AF-A0A8S4N9E3-F1
#
_entry.id   AF-A0A8S4N9E3-F1
#
_cell.length_a   1.000
_cell.length_b   1.000
_cell.length_c   1.000
_cell.angle_alpha   90.00
_cell.angle_beta   90.00
_cell.angle_gamma   90.00
#
_symmetry.space_group_name_H-M   'P 1'
#
loop_
_entity.id
_entity.type
_entity.pdbx_description
1 polymer ?
#
loop_
_entity_poly.entity_id
_entity_poly.type
_entity_poly.pdbx_seq_one_letter_code
_entity_poly.pdbx_strand_id
1 'polypeptide(L)'
;MSMAQEKFVALRKRLDQLGYRQPLGIESLPLVERLFADLIHTTESLKRAKLETVRPKETKDFSAAVDPYKSDNAKLVKENNQLHVQLIKKTEESDATIRGK
;
A
#
# COMPACT_ATOMS: atom_id res chain seq x y z
N MET A 1 -15.98 32.68 35.49
CA MET A 1 -14.55 32.83 35.13
C MET A 1 -14.50 33.43 33.73
N SER A 2 -13.41 34.12 33.34
CA SER A 2 -13.26 34.58 31.95
C SER A 2 -13.01 33.37 31.03
N MET A 3 -13.53 33.39 29.80
CA MET A 3 -13.27 32.35 28.78
C MET A 3 -11.77 32.06 28.59
N ALA A 4 -10.92 33.07 28.75
CA ALA A 4 -9.47 32.92 28.67
C ALA A 4 -8.90 32.10 29.86
N GLN A 5 -9.48 32.24 31.05
CA GLN A 5 -9.07 31.47 32.23
C GLN A 5 -9.49 29.99 32.10
N GLU A 6 -10.67 29.71 31.54
CA GLU A 6 -11.12 28.33 31.31
C GLU A 6 -10.23 27.61 30.31
N LYS A 7 -9.88 28.28 29.20
CA LYS A 7 -8.91 27.77 28.23
C LYS A 7 -7.51 27.58 28.83
N PHE A 8 -7.08 28.51 29.68
CA PHE A 8 -5.81 28.41 30.39
C PHE A 8 -5.75 27.17 31.27
N VAL A 9 -6.78 26.94 32.10
CA VAL A 9 -6.85 25.75 32.97
C VAL A 9 -6.85 24.47 32.14
N ALA A 10 -7.59 24.42 31.03
CA ALA A 10 -7.66 23.27 30.16
C ALA A 10 -6.29 22.95 29.50
N LEU A 11 -5.62 23.95 28.92
CA LEU A 11 -4.31 23.78 28.31
C LEU A 11 -3.26 23.41 29.37
N ARG A 12 -3.32 24.06 30.54
CA ARG A 12 -2.40 23.79 31.64
C ARG A 12 -2.50 22.35 32.12
N LYS A 13 -3.72 21.83 32.32
CA LYS A 13 -3.93 20.44 32.73
C LYS A 13 -3.34 19.45 31.71
N ARG A 14 -3.45 19.74 30.41
CA ARG A 14 -2.86 18.91 29.35
C ARG A 14 -1.32 18.96 29.35
N LEU A 15 -0.75 20.15 29.53
CA LEU A 15 0.71 20.33 29.65
C LEU A 15 1.27 19.61 30.88
N ASP A 16 0.58 19.70 32.02
CA ASP A 16 0.97 19.02 33.26
C ASP A 16 0.97 17.49 33.13
N GLN A 17 -0.01 16.93 32.40
CA GLN A 17 -0.07 15.49 32.10
C GLN A 17 1.11 15.02 31.25
N LEU A 18 1.66 15.90 30.41
CA LEU A 18 2.85 15.64 29.61
C LEU A 18 4.16 16.02 30.31
N GLY A 19 4.09 16.50 31.56
CA GLY A 19 5.25 16.87 32.37
C GLY A 19 5.77 18.30 32.15
N TYR A 20 5.11 19.11 31.32
CA TYR A 20 5.48 20.52 31.10
C TYR A 20 4.97 21.40 32.23
N ARG A 21 5.77 21.49 33.30
CA ARG A 21 5.37 22.19 34.53
C ARG A 21 5.80 23.65 34.61
N GLN A 22 6.51 24.17 33.62
CA GLN A 22 7.03 25.55 33.61
C GLN A 22 5.91 26.58 33.77
N PRO A 23 6.13 27.70 34.48
CA PRO A 23 5.12 28.75 34.62
C PRO A 23 4.76 29.33 33.23
N LEU A 24 3.46 29.55 33.01
CA LEU A 24 2.91 30.04 31.74
C LEU A 24 2.14 31.34 31.99
N GLY A 25 2.46 32.38 31.21
CA GLY A 25 1.70 33.62 31.19
C GLY A 25 0.44 33.51 30.32
N ILE A 26 -0.62 34.25 30.68
CA ILE A 26 -1.89 34.28 29.93
C ILE A 26 -1.68 34.80 28.50
N GLU A 27 -0.75 35.73 28.30
CA GLU A 27 -0.40 36.29 26.98
C GLU A 27 0.11 35.24 25.98
N SER A 28 0.74 34.18 26.49
CA SER A 28 1.31 33.12 25.65
C SER A 28 0.28 32.04 25.30
N LEU A 29 -0.92 32.08 25.90
CA LEU A 29 -1.94 31.04 25.76
C LEU A 29 -2.32 30.75 24.29
N PRO A 30 -2.60 31.74 23.42
CA PRO A 30 -3.03 31.46 22.04
C PRO A 30 -1.94 30.80 21.20
N LEU A 31 -0.67 31.17 21.43
CA LEU A 31 0.47 30.60 20.72
C LEU A 31 0.70 29.15 21.15
N VAL A 32 0.72 28.90 22.45
CA VAL A 32 0.93 27.54 22.98
C VAL A 32 -0.22 26.62 22.58
N GLU A 33 -1.46 27.11 22.55
CA GLU A 33 -2.61 26.33 22.08
C GLU A 33 -2.43 25.89 20.61
N ARG A 34 -1.98 26.78 19.71
CA ARG A 34 -1.70 26.46 18.31
C ARG A 34 -0.55 25.47 18.16
N LEU A 35 0.58 25.72 18.81
CA LEU A 35 1.75 24.83 18.75
C LEU A 35 1.40 23.43 19.29
N PHE A 36 0.58 23.35 20.33
CA PHE A 36 0.15 22.09 20.89
C PHE A 36 -0.77 21.32 19.95
N ALA A 37 -1.70 22.02 19.28
CA ALA A 37 -2.56 21.43 18.26
C ALA A 37 -1.74 20.89 17.07
N ASP A 38 -0.75 21.66 16.60
CA ASP A 38 0.14 21.25 15.52
C ASP A 38 0.97 20.02 15.91
N LEU A 39 1.45 19.94 17.15
CA LEU A 39 2.20 18.79 17.65
C LEU A 39 1.34 17.52 17.72
N ILE A 40 0.09 17.62 18.19
CA ILE A 40 -0.84 16.48 18.19
C ILE A 40 -1.13 16.06 16.74
N HIS A 41 -1.44 17.00 15.86
CA HIS A 41 -1.77 16.70 14.47
C HIS A 41 -0.60 16.02 13.74
N THR A 42 0.63 16.53 13.92
CA THR A 42 1.83 15.98 13.28
C THR A 42 2.17 14.59 13.82
N THR A 43 2.06 14.36 15.12
CA THR A 43 2.31 13.03 15.72
C THR A 43 1.27 12.00 15.32
N GLU A 44 -0.01 12.38 15.24
CA GLU A 44 -1.07 11.51 14.71
C GLU A 44 -0.86 11.20 13.23
N SER A 45 -0.52 12.21 12.42
CA SER A 45 -0.24 12.05 10.99
C SER A 45 0.96 11.11 10.77
N LEU A 46 2.03 11.29 11.55
CA LEU A 46 3.20 10.40 11.52
C LEU A 46 2.84 8.97 11.94
N LYS A 47 2.02 8.80 12.98
CA LYS A 47 1.53 7.49 13.42
C LYS A 47 0.72 6.80 12.31
N ARG A 48 -0.16 7.53 11.63
CA ARG A 48 -0.95 7.01 10.49
C ARG A 48 -0.04 6.58 9.34
N ALA A 49 0.88 7.44 8.91
CA ALA A 49 1.83 7.12 7.84
C ALA A 49 2.68 5.89 8.18
N LYS A 50 3.16 5.77 9.44
CA LYS A 50 3.88 4.56 9.89
C LYS A 50 3.01 3.31 9.89
N LEU A 51 1.73 3.42 10.24
CA LEU A 51 0.82 2.28 10.16
C LEU A 51 0.54 1.88 8.71
N GLU A 52 0.51 2.82 7.77
CA GLU A 52 0.37 2.52 6.34
C GLU A 52 1.62 1.89 5.74
N THR A 53 2.82 2.21 6.23
CA THR A 53 4.06 1.55 5.77
C THR A 53 4.25 0.17 6.39
N VAL A 54 3.79 -0.04 7.63
CA VAL A 54 3.86 -1.34 8.33
C VAL A 54 2.72 -2.26 7.94
N ARG A 55 1.55 -1.72 7.57
CA ARG A 55 0.55 -2.52 6.87
C ARG A 55 1.26 -3.08 5.65
N PRO A 56 1.35 -4.41 5.49
CA PRO A 56 1.75 -4.95 4.21
C PRO A 56 0.83 -4.26 3.21
N LYS A 57 1.40 -3.58 2.22
CA LYS A 57 0.61 -3.15 1.06
C LYS A 57 -0.25 -4.35 0.77
N GLU A 58 -1.57 -4.18 0.83
CA GLU A 58 -2.45 -5.13 0.20
C GLU A 58 -1.95 -5.15 -1.24
N THR A 59 -1.02 -6.08 -1.50
CA THR A 59 -0.73 -6.59 -2.81
C THR A 59 -2.08 -7.12 -3.17
N LYS A 60 -2.91 -6.26 -3.79
CA LYS A 60 -4.07 -6.69 -4.54
C LYS A 60 -3.58 -7.94 -5.22
N ASP A 61 -4.10 -9.08 -4.79
CA ASP A 61 -3.48 -10.35 -5.07
C ASP A 61 -3.72 -10.60 -6.56
N PHE A 62 -2.88 -9.99 -7.39
CA PHE A 62 -2.97 -10.07 -8.84
C PHE A 62 -2.69 -11.50 -9.27
N SER A 63 -2.18 -12.36 -8.37
CA SER A 63 -2.14 -13.82 -8.53
C SER A 63 -3.49 -14.35 -8.99
N ALA A 64 -4.60 -14.00 -8.32
CA ALA A 64 -5.93 -14.49 -8.69
C ALA A 64 -6.34 -14.11 -10.11
N ALA A 65 -5.89 -12.95 -10.60
CA ALA A 65 -6.12 -12.52 -11.98
C ALA A 65 -5.12 -13.14 -12.97
N VAL A 66 -3.89 -13.41 -12.57
CA VAL A 66 -2.77 -13.86 -13.43
C VAL A 66 -2.74 -15.38 -13.59
N ASP A 67 -3.19 -16.14 -12.59
CA ASP A 67 -3.12 -17.60 -12.57
C ASP A 67 -3.94 -18.27 -13.68
N PRO A 68 -5.17 -17.81 -14.02
CA PRO A 68 -5.90 -18.33 -15.18
C PRO A 68 -5.12 -18.15 -16.49
N TYR A 69 -4.53 -16.97 -16.72
CA TYR A 69 -3.76 -16.68 -17.93
C TYR A 69 -2.48 -17.53 -18.02
N LYS A 70 -1.80 -17.77 -16.88
CA LYS A 70 -0.64 -18.67 -16.84
C LYS A 70 -1.03 -20.10 -17.21
N SER A 71 -2.14 -20.60 -16.66
CA SER A 71 -2.66 -21.93 -16.94
C SER A 71 -3.02 -22.09 -18.42
N ASP A 72 -3.73 -21.13 -18.99
CA ASP A 72 -4.14 -21.18 -20.40
C ASP A 72 -2.95 -21.02 -21.35
N ASN A 73 -1.98 -20.15 -21.02
CA ASN A 73 -0.75 -20.04 -21.80
C ASN A 73 0.02 -21.37 -21.83
N ALA A 74 0.10 -22.07 -20.70
CA ALA A 74 0.76 -23.39 -20.65
C ALA A 74 0.05 -24.42 -21.54
N LYS A 75 -1.30 -24.41 -21.59
CA LYS A 75 -2.08 -25.27 -22.49
C LYS A 75 -1.85 -24.92 -23.96
N LEU A 76 -1.91 -23.63 -24.29
CA LEU A 76 -1.71 -23.13 -25.65
C LEU A 76 -0.32 -23.48 -26.17
N VAL A 77 0.73 -23.31 -25.36
CA VAL A 77 2.09 -23.70 -25.73
C VAL A 77 2.18 -25.20 -25.98
N LYS A 78 1.54 -26.02 -25.15
CA LYS A 78 1.52 -27.48 -25.36
C LYS A 78 0.84 -27.86 -26.68
N GLU A 79 -0.32 -27.27 -26.96
CA GLU A 79 -1.05 -27.52 -28.20
C GLU A 79 -0.27 -27.04 -29.42
N ASN A 80 0.31 -25.84 -29.36
CA ASN A 80 1.13 -25.27 -30.42
C ASN A 80 2.31 -26.18 -30.76
N ASN A 81 3.04 -26.66 -29.75
CA ASN A 81 4.15 -27.58 -29.92
C ASN A 81 3.69 -28.92 -30.52
N GLN A 82 2.54 -29.44 -30.07
CA GLN A 82 2.00 -30.70 -30.59
C GLN A 82 1.57 -30.58 -32.05
N LEU A 83 0.92 -29.48 -32.43
CA LEU A 83 0.56 -29.18 -33.81
C LEU A 83 1.81 -29.01 -34.69
N HIS A 84 2.83 -28.32 -34.19
CA HIS A 84 4.10 -28.15 -34.91
C HIS A 84 4.74 -29.51 -35.23
N VAL A 85 4.78 -30.44 -34.25
CA VAL A 85 5.29 -31.80 -34.47
C VAL A 85 4.45 -32.58 -35.48
N GLN A 86 3.11 -32.46 -35.43
CA GLN A 86 2.25 -33.11 -36.41
C GLN A 86 2.44 -32.56 -37.82
N LEU A 87 2.66 -31.25 -37.95
CA LEU A 87 2.90 -30.59 -39.24
C LEU A 87 4.19 -31.12 -39.86
N ILE A 88 5.28 -31.19 -39.09
CA ILE A 88 6.56 -31.75 -39.53
C ILE A 88 6.38 -33.18 -40.05
N LYS A 89 5.71 -34.04 -39.28
CA LYS A 89 5.48 -35.44 -39.70
C LYS A 89 4.71 -35.55 -41.00
N LYS A 90 3.63 -34.76 -41.14
CA LYS A 90 2.84 -34.75 -42.38
C LYS A 90 3.64 -34.25 -43.57
N THR A 91 4.50 -33.24 -43.39
CA THR A 91 5.38 -32.76 -44.46
C THR A 91 6.43 -33.81 -44.85
N GLU A 92 7.00 -34.53 -43.88
CA GLU A 92 7.94 -35.62 -44.13
C GLU A 92 7.27 -36.79 -44.88
N GLU A 93 6.05 -37.17 -44.46
CA GLU A 93 5.25 -38.21 -45.12
C GLU A 93 4.85 -37.82 -46.55
N SER A 94 4.44 -36.57 -46.77
CA SER A 94 4.11 -36.08 -48.12
C SER A 94 5.35 -36.04 -49.01
N ASP A 95 6.47 -35.55 -48.49
CA ASP A 95 7.72 -35.48 -49.25
C ASP A 95 8.27 -36.88 -49.57
N ALA A 96 8.15 -37.83 -48.65
CA ALA A 96 8.50 -39.23 -48.91
C ALA A 96 7.59 -39.85 -49.99
N THR A 97 6.29 -39.54 -49.97
CA THR A 97 5.33 -40.01 -50.99
C THR A 97 5.61 -39.39 -52.36
N ILE A 98 6.04 -38.13 -52.42
CA ILE A 98 6.42 -37.45 -53.66
C ILE A 98 7.74 -37.99 -54.22
N ARG A 99 8.72 -38.28 -53.36
CA ARG A 99 10.02 -38.83 -53.77
C ARG A 99 10.00 -40.32 -54.11
N GLY A 100 8.99 -41.05 -53.65
CA GLY A 100 8.80 -42.49 -53.90
C GLY A 100 7.98 -42.82 -55.16
N LYS A 101 7.55 -41.81 -55.93
CA LYS A 101 6.96 -41.95 -57.27
C LYS A 101 7.96 -41.47 -58.31
#